data_AF-A0A840NRC8-F1
#
_entry.id   AF-A0A840NRC8-F1
#
_cell.length_a   1.000
_cell.length_b   1.000
_cell.length_c   1.000
_cell.angle_alpha   90.00
_cell.angle_beta   90.00
_cell.angle_gamma   90.00
#
_symmetry.space_group_name_H-M   'P 1'
#
loop_
_entity.id
_entity.type
_entity.pdbx_description
1 polymer ?
#
loop_
_entity_poly.entity_id
_entity_poly.type
_entity_poly.pdbx_seq_one_letter_code
_entity_poly.pdbx_strand_id
1 'polypeptide(L)'
;MLTKSPWIKLYPDQFLKELTGLKAVEKAVYTTLVLLMSDKRTPLLNNASYLSGWCGCSVRTFQKTLETLINTGHTFRGWQLMA
;
A
#
# COMPACT_ATOMS: atom_id res chain seq x y z
N MET A 1 20.51 -18.07 -12.16
CA MET A 1 19.24 -17.69 -12.79
C MET A 1 18.60 -16.59 -11.95
N LEU A 2 18.53 -15.36 -12.46
CA LEU A 2 17.95 -14.22 -11.76
C LEU A 2 16.42 -14.31 -11.81
N THR A 3 15.78 -14.79 -10.76
CA THR A 3 14.36 -14.55 -10.55
C THR A 3 14.20 -13.07 -10.21
N LYS A 4 14.10 -12.22 -11.25
CA LYS A 4 13.68 -10.82 -11.13
C LYS A 4 12.39 -10.81 -10.31
N SER A 5 12.50 -10.41 -9.04
CA SER A 5 11.38 -10.29 -8.12
C SER A 5 10.25 -9.49 -8.78
N PRO A 6 8.98 -9.92 -8.68
CA PRO A 6 7.91 -9.33 -9.46
C PRO A 6 7.52 -8.02 -8.76
N TRP A 7 8.13 -6.91 -9.19
CA TRP A 7 7.59 -5.59 -8.93
C TRP A 7 6.10 -5.59 -9.28
N ILE A 8 5.28 -4.98 -8.42
CA ILE A 8 3.82 -5.01 -8.53
C ILE A 8 3.44 -4.59 -9.96
N LYS A 9 3.01 -5.57 -10.77
CA LYS A 9 2.37 -5.27 -12.04
C LYS A 9 0.97 -4.78 -11.68
N LEU A 10 0.77 -3.47 -11.81
CA LEU A 10 -0.53 -2.87 -11.62
C LEU A 10 -1.41 -3.24 -12.82
N TYR A 11 -2.36 -4.15 -12.61
CA TYR A 11 -3.42 -4.41 -13.57
C TYR A 11 -4.64 -3.56 -13.17
N PRO A 12 -5.04 -2.54 -13.97
CA PRO A 12 -6.09 -1.60 -13.58
C PRO A 12 -7.40 -2.28 -13.16
N ASP A 13 -7.82 -3.33 -13.87
CA ASP A 13 -9.07 -4.04 -13.57
C ASP A 13 -9.01 -4.77 -12.21
N GLN A 14 -7.88 -5.41 -11.91
CA GLN A 14 -7.68 -6.06 -10.62
C GLN A 14 -7.56 -5.03 -9.51
N PHE A 15 -6.85 -3.94 -9.76
CA PHE A 15 -6.71 -2.84 -8.81
C PHE A 15 -8.06 -2.21 -8.46
N LEU A 16 -8.93 -1.96 -9.44
CA LEU A 16 -10.28 -1.46 -9.18
C LEU A 16 -11.13 -2.44 -8.36
N LYS A 17 -10.98 -3.75 -8.59
CA LYS A 17 -11.65 -4.78 -7.78
C LYS A 17 -11.16 -4.75 -6.33
N GLU A 18 -9.86 -4.63 -6.09
CA GLU A 18 -9.27 -4.51 -4.74
C GLU A 18 -9.76 -3.28 -3.97
N LEU A 19 -10.13 -2.20 -4.67
CA LEU A 19 -10.71 -1.00 -4.06
C LEU A 19 -12.19 -1.18 -3.68
N THR A 20 -12.87 -2.21 -4.17
CA THR A 20 -14.29 -2.42 -3.94
C THR A 20 -14.54 -2.80 -2.48
N GLY A 21 -15.45 -2.11 -1.80
CA GLY A 21 -15.75 -2.33 -0.38
C GLY A 21 -14.86 -1.58 0.60
N LEU A 22 -13.74 -0.99 0.15
CA LEU A 22 -12.90 -0.13 0.98
C LEU A 22 -13.56 1.23 1.27
N LYS A 23 -13.34 1.75 2.47
CA LYS A 23 -13.68 3.13 2.85
C LYS A 23 -12.77 4.13 2.14
N ALA A 24 -13.18 5.39 2.09
CA ALA A 24 -12.41 6.45 1.41
C ALA A 24 -10.94 6.52 1.88
N VAL A 25 -10.71 6.45 3.19
CA VAL A 25 -9.34 6.47 3.76
C VAL A 25 -8.55 5.21 3.43
N GLU A 26 -9.20 4.04 3.43
CA GLU A 26 -8.58 2.77 3.05
C GLU A 26 -8.18 2.79 1.57
N LYS A 27 -9.05 3.31 0.69
CA LYS A 27 -8.74 3.50 -0.73
C LYS A 27 -7.55 4.44 -0.92
N ALA A 28 -7.51 5.56 -0.22
CA ALA A 28 -6.41 6.53 -0.32
C ALA A 28 -5.08 5.90 0.10
N VAL A 29 -5.06 5.20 1.25
CA VAL A 29 -3.88 4.50 1.76
C VAL A 29 -3.44 3.40 0.79
N TYR A 30 -4.33 2.49 0.43
CA TYR A 30 -4.00 1.37 -0.46
C TYR A 30 -3.48 1.86 -1.83
N THR A 31 -4.18 2.82 -2.44
CA THR A 31 -3.80 3.40 -3.74
C THR A 31 -2.41 4.02 -3.69
N THR A 32 -2.17 4.87 -2.69
CA THR A 32 -0.87 5.55 -2.52
C THR A 32 0.26 4.54 -2.39
N LEU A 33 0.08 3.52 -1.55
CA LEU A 33 1.10 2.51 -1.30
C LEU A 33 1.41 1.69 -2.55
N VAL A 34 0.39 1.21 -3.27
CA VAL A 34 0.56 0.42 -4.49
C VAL A 34 1.23 1.25 -5.59
N LEU A 35 0.81 2.51 -5.78
CA LEU A 35 1.41 3.38 -6.80
C LEU A 35 2.86 3.71 -6.48
N LEU A 36 3.19 4.06 -5.23
CA LEU A 36 4.57 4.36 -4.85
C LEU A 36 5.48 3.12 -4.95
N MET A 37 4.99 1.93 -4.60
CA MET A 37 5.74 0.68 -4.77
C MET A 37 5.95 0.32 -6.25
N SER A 38 4.94 0.59 -7.10
CA SER A 38 5.04 0.39 -8.55
C SER A 38 6.04 1.36 -9.20
N ASP A 39 6.01 2.63 -8.79
CA ASP A 39 6.88 3.69 -9.30
C ASP A 39 8.34 3.48 -8.89
N LYS A 40 8.59 3.41 -7.58
CA LYS A 40 9.96 3.35 -7.05
C LYS A 40 10.64 2.01 -7.29
N ARG A 41 9.86 0.96 -7.55
CA ARG A 41 10.34 -0.42 -7.60
C ARG A 41 11.29 -0.71 -6.44
N THR A 42 10.88 -0.28 -5.25
CA THR A 42 11.57 -0.54 -3.99
C THR A 42 10.53 -0.67 -2.89
N PRO A 43 10.82 -1.47 -1.84
CA PRO A 43 10.08 -1.43 -0.59
C PRO A 43 9.92 0.00 -0.09
N LEU A 44 8.71 0.36 0.35
CA LEU A 44 8.53 1.62 1.04
C LEU A 44 9.18 1.51 2.42
N LEU A 45 10.17 2.38 2.66
CA LEU A 45 10.66 2.64 4.00
C LEU A 45 9.49 3.07 4.89
N ASN A 46 9.38 2.49 6.08
CA ASN A 46 8.32 2.75 7.05
C ASN A 46 8.41 4.19 7.59
N ASN A 47 7.98 5.16 6.78
CA ASN A 47 7.90 6.57 7.13
C ASN A 47 6.43 6.99 7.14
N ALA A 48 5.75 6.61 8.23
CA ALA A 48 4.32 6.84 8.40
C ALA A 48 3.95 8.34 8.33
N SER A 49 4.84 9.24 8.78
CA SER A 49 4.62 10.69 8.67
C SER A 49 4.52 11.14 7.22
N TYR A 50 5.52 10.80 6.40
CA TYR A 50 5.52 11.11 4.98
C TYR A 50 4.31 10.50 4.26
N LEU A 51 4.06 9.20 4.46
CA LEU A 51 2.98 8.48 3.78
C LEU A 51 1.58 8.95 4.19
N SER A 52 1.39 9.30 5.47
CA SER A 52 0.11 9.85 5.95
C SER A 52 -0.26 11.17 5.27
N GLY A 53 0.73 12.02 4.98
CA GLY A 53 0.55 13.26 4.23
C GLY A 53 0.04 13.04 2.81
N TRP A 54 0.60 12.05 2.10
CA TRP A 54 0.09 11.66 0.76
C TRP A 54 -1.34 11.12 0.81
N CYS A 55 -1.71 10.46 1.91
CA CYS A 55 -3.04 9.92 2.09
C CYS A 55 -4.05 10.96 2.62
N GLY A 56 -3.61 12.19 2.92
CA GLY A 56 -4.46 13.24 3.47
C GLY A 56 -5.03 12.91 4.86
N CYS A 57 -4.32 12.13 5.68
CA CYS A 57 -4.80 11.69 6.99
C CYS A 57 -3.72 11.82 8.07
N SER A 58 -4.13 11.72 9.35
CA SER A 58 -3.16 11.72 10.46
C SER A 58 -2.30 10.45 10.45
N VAL A 59 -1.09 10.52 11.01
CA VAL A 59 -0.21 9.34 11.20
C VAL A 59 -0.93 8.19 11.91
N ARG A 60 -1.71 8.50 12.95
CA ARG A 60 -2.49 7.50 13.70
C ARG A 60 -3.57 6.84 12.84
N THR A 61 -4.28 7.65 12.04
CA THR A 61 -5.29 7.13 11.11
C THR A 61 -4.64 6.24 10.07
N PHE A 62 -3.54 6.69 9.47
CA PHE A 62 -2.76 5.92 8.50
C PHE A 62 -2.34 4.55 9.06
N GLN A 63 -1.74 4.52 10.26
CA GLN A 63 -1.29 3.28 10.89
C GLN A 63 -2.44 2.29 11.15
N LYS A 64 -3.56 2.77 11.69
CA LYS A 64 -4.75 1.93 11.91
C LYS A 64 -5.33 1.39 10.61
N THR A 65 -5.40 2.24 9.59
CA THR A 65 -5.88 1.85 8.27
C THR A 65 -4.96 0.83 7.61
N LEU A 66 -3.63 1.02 7.73
CA LEU A 66 -2.65 0.07 7.25
C LEU A 66 -2.80 -1.29 7.93
N GLU A 67 -2.92 -1.31 9.26
CA GLU A 67 -3.19 -2.53 10.04
C GLU A 67 -4.49 -3.21 9.58
N THR A 68 -5.54 -2.44 9.36
CA THR A 68 -6.82 -2.94 8.83
C THR A 68 -6.64 -3.62 7.47
N LEU A 69 -5.94 -2.97 6.53
CA LEU A 69 -5.70 -3.49 5.19
C LEU A 69 -4.89 -4.79 5.22
N ILE A 70 -3.89 -4.87 6.10
CA ILE A 70 -3.09 -6.09 6.30
C ILE A 70 -3.98 -7.21 6.85
N ASN A 71 -4.82 -6.91 7.86
CA ASN A 71 -5.70 -7.89 8.49
C ASN A 71 -6.82 -8.39 7.55
N THR A 72 -7.27 -7.58 6.59
CA THR A 72 -8.27 -7.99 5.59
C THR A 72 -7.67 -8.73 4.40
N GLY A 73 -6.36 -9.01 4.43
CA GLY A 73 -5.68 -9.82 3.41
C GLY A 73 -5.15 -9.03 2.22
N HIS A 74 -5.14 -7.69 2.26
CA HIS A 74 -4.44 -6.92 1.23
C HIS A 74 -2.94 -7.08 1.42
N THR A 75 -2.31 -7.80 0.49
CA THR A 75 -0.88 -8.08 0.53
C THR A 75 -0.09 -7.00 -0.19
N PHE A 76 0.67 -6.22 0.56
CA PHE A 76 1.67 -5.30 0.00
C PHE A 76 2.96 -6.07 -0.27
N ARG A 77 3.05 -6.72 -1.43
CA ARG A 77 4.22 -7.51 -1.84
C ARG A 77 5.42 -6.57 -2.06
N GLY A 78 6.22 -6.37 -1.01
CA GLY A 78 7.31 -5.38 -0.98
C GLY A 78 7.31 -4.49 0.26
N TRP A 79 6.31 -4.57 1.15
CA TRP A 79 6.35 -3.90 2.44
C TRP A 79 7.24 -4.70 3.40
N GLN A 80 8.46 -4.21 3.66
CA GLN A 80 9.34 -4.85 4.64
C GLN A 80 8.84 -4.46 6.04
N LEU A 81 8.17 -5.41 6.69
CA LEU A 81 7.82 -5.35 8.11
C LEU A 81 9.12 -5.27 8.92
N MET A 82 9.38 -4.14 9.56
CA MET A 82 10.14 -4.16 10.80
C MET A 82 9.11 -4.25 11.92
N ALA A 83 8.93 -5.47 12.42
CA ALA A 83 8.62 -5.68 13.82
C ALA A 83 9.79 -5.17 14.68
#